data_AF-A0A6D2L8B5-F1
#
_entry.id   AF-A0A6D2L8B5-F1
#
_cell.length_a   1.000
_cell.length_b   1.000
_cell.length_c   1.000
_cell.angle_alpha   90.00
_cell.angle_beta   90.00
_cell.angle_gamma   90.00
#
_symmetry.space_group_name_H-M   'P 1'
#
loop_
_entity.id
_entity.type
_entity.pdbx_description
1 polymer ?
#
loop_
_entity_poly.entity_id
_entity_poly.type
_entity_poly.pdbx_seq_one_letter_code
_entity_poly.pdbx_strand_id
1 'polypeptide(L)'
;MEKQGSKKITWVIKNFSSLTAAKIYSDQFELGGCKWHLLADPSGNNVDCLSLFLEVVDFNSLPTGWKRNVKVGLTIVRQHQSCWGYPSMIPLATLHDTNEGFLVNGELMIAAEVDILQVIGTSMESEETDPSKKLKVEHVSSNQDNSVDFRAKIQHLKTGCMNVLLSLTHMLCQTPQELSIDDLGEAEKALAYMKDSGLEVDWLEKKLEEIKEKKKKN
;
A
#
# COMPACT_ATOMS: atom_id res chain seq x y z
N MET A 1 -2.15 27.11 -19.66
CA MET A 1 -1.78 26.30 -18.49
C MET A 1 -2.97 25.41 -18.16
N GLU A 2 -2.81 24.08 -18.24
CA GLU A 2 -3.87 23.16 -17.81
C GLU A 2 -4.08 23.30 -16.30
N LYS A 3 -5.35 23.34 -15.86
CA LYS A 3 -5.68 23.42 -14.44
C LYS A 3 -5.21 22.14 -13.75
N GLN A 4 -4.35 22.30 -12.75
CA GLN A 4 -4.06 21.25 -11.79
C GLN A 4 -5.35 20.91 -11.04
N GLY A 5 -5.66 19.63 -10.94
CA GLY A 5 -6.87 19.15 -10.28
C GLY A 5 -6.64 17.75 -9.73
N SER A 6 -7.29 17.46 -8.62
CA SER A 6 -7.43 16.11 -8.10
C SER A 6 -8.86 15.65 -8.30
N LYS A 7 -9.03 14.34 -8.50
CA LYS A 7 -10.36 13.73 -8.54
C LYS A 7 -10.30 12.44 -7.74
N LYS A 8 -11.24 12.30 -6.79
CA LYS A 8 -11.47 11.06 -6.08
C LYS A 8 -12.60 10.32 -6.79
N ILE A 9 -12.36 9.06 -7.12
CA ILE A 9 -13.37 8.17 -7.69
C ILE A 9 -13.54 6.97 -6.79
N THR A 10 -14.73 6.39 -6.82
CA THR A 10 -15.01 5.16 -6.10
C THR A 10 -15.72 4.21 -7.04
N TRP A 11 -15.18 3.00 -7.15
CA TRP A 11 -15.66 1.97 -8.04
C TRP A 11 -16.06 0.75 -7.23
N VAL A 12 -17.34 0.38 -7.32
CA VAL A 12 -17.89 -0.80 -6.64
C VAL A 12 -18.00 -1.92 -7.66
N ILE A 13 -17.24 -2.99 -7.42
CA ILE A 13 -17.30 -4.20 -8.24
C ILE A 13 -18.29 -5.15 -7.57
N LYS A 14 -19.46 -5.34 -8.19
CA LYS A 14 -20.48 -6.28 -7.70
C LYS A 14 -20.05 -7.71 -8.02
N ASN A 15 -20.42 -8.65 -7.14
CA ASN A 15 -20.20 -10.09 -7.31
C ASN A 15 -18.72 -10.46 -7.61
N PHE A 16 -17.76 -9.74 -7.00
CA PHE A 16 -16.33 -9.89 -7.27
C PHE A 16 -15.84 -11.35 -7.23
N SER A 17 -16.25 -12.11 -6.20
CA SER A 17 -15.85 -13.52 -6.03
C SER A 17 -16.39 -14.47 -7.10
N SER A 18 -17.39 -14.04 -7.89
CA SER A 18 -18.00 -14.82 -8.96
C SER A 18 -17.58 -14.33 -10.35
N LEU A 19 -16.67 -13.36 -10.44
CA LEU A 19 -16.19 -12.86 -11.72
C LEU A 19 -15.33 -13.90 -12.42
N THR A 20 -15.67 -14.15 -13.69
CA THR A 20 -14.88 -14.98 -14.62
C THR A 20 -14.14 -14.14 -15.66
N ALA A 21 -14.39 -12.83 -15.68
CA ALA A 21 -13.77 -11.91 -16.62
C ALA A 21 -12.28 -11.68 -16.28
N ALA A 22 -11.42 -11.82 -17.29
CA ALA A 22 -9.99 -11.54 -17.13
C ALA A 22 -9.71 -10.06 -16.82
N LYS A 23 -10.52 -9.14 -17.37
CA LYS A 23 -10.38 -7.70 -17.14
C LYS A 23 -11.75 -7.05 -17.01
N ILE A 24 -11.86 -6.14 -16.07
CA ILE A 24 -13.06 -5.32 -15.83
C ILE A 24 -12.64 -3.85 -15.71
N TYR A 25 -13.57 -2.95 -16.02
CA TYR A 25 -13.31 -1.52 -16.12
C TYR A 25 -14.32 -0.73 -15.30
N SER A 26 -13.89 0.39 -14.72
CA SER A 26 -14.80 1.37 -14.14
C SER A 26 -15.45 2.22 -15.22
N ASP A 27 -16.43 3.04 -14.82
CA ASP A 27 -16.86 4.17 -15.65
C ASP A 27 -15.69 5.12 -15.95
N GLN A 28 -15.79 5.78 -17.11
CA GLN A 28 -14.79 6.75 -17.55
C GLN A 28 -14.95 8.08 -16.82
N PHE A 29 -13.83 8.76 -16.57
CA PHE A 29 -13.84 10.07 -15.96
C PHE A 29 -12.80 11.01 -16.57
N GLU A 30 -13.15 12.28 -16.66
CA GLU A 30 -12.26 13.31 -17.17
C GLU A 30 -11.46 13.99 -16.06
N LEU A 31 -10.15 14.13 -16.27
CA LEU A 31 -9.25 14.91 -15.43
C LEU A 31 -8.04 15.35 -16.27
N GLY A 32 -7.65 16.63 -16.15
CA GLY A 32 -6.46 17.14 -16.85
C GLY A 32 -6.55 17.06 -18.38
N GLY A 33 -7.77 17.17 -18.93
CA GLY A 33 -8.01 17.12 -20.39
C GLY A 33 -7.91 15.71 -20.99
N CYS A 34 -7.87 14.66 -20.16
CA CYS A 34 -7.84 13.27 -20.61
C CYS A 34 -8.99 12.47 -20.01
N LYS A 35 -9.45 11.47 -20.75
CA LYS A 35 -10.39 10.45 -20.27
C LYS A 35 -9.61 9.30 -19.67
N TRP A 36 -9.97 8.97 -18.44
CA TRP A 36 -9.35 7.92 -17.65
C TRP A 36 -10.40 6.89 -17.25
N HIS A 37 -9.96 5.67 -16.96
CA HIS A 37 -10.74 4.67 -16.25
C HIS A 37 -9.84 3.85 -15.34
N LEU A 38 -10.42 3.13 -14.38
CA LEU A 38 -9.72 2.08 -13.66
C LEU A 38 -9.90 0.76 -14.41
N LEU A 39 -8.82 -0.02 -14.50
CA LEU A 39 -8.82 -1.41 -14.93
C LEU A 39 -8.51 -2.28 -13.72
N ALA A 40 -9.31 -3.34 -13.52
CA ALA A 40 -8.94 -4.43 -12.63
C ALA A 40 -8.81 -5.74 -13.41
N ASP A 41 -7.80 -6.51 -13.08
CA ASP A 41 -7.68 -7.92 -13.46
C ASP A 41 -7.89 -8.75 -12.18
N PRO A 42 -9.10 -9.31 -11.98
CA PRO A 42 -9.45 -10.06 -10.77
C PRO A 42 -8.68 -11.39 -10.66
N SER A 43 -8.29 -11.97 -11.79
CA SER A 43 -7.52 -13.22 -11.87
C SER A 43 -6.01 -13.01 -11.75
N GLY A 44 -5.59 -11.74 -11.76
CA GLY A 44 -4.29 -11.30 -11.33
C GLY A 44 -3.19 -11.31 -12.37
N ASN A 45 -3.49 -11.19 -13.67
CA ASN A 45 -2.48 -11.00 -14.73
C ASN A 45 -1.26 -11.96 -14.62
N ASN A 46 -1.54 -13.26 -14.43
CA ASN A 46 -0.57 -14.34 -14.21
C ASN A 46 0.11 -14.37 -12.83
N VAL A 47 -0.40 -13.64 -11.84
CA VAL A 47 -0.02 -13.74 -10.41
C VAL A 47 -1.27 -13.91 -9.54
N ASP A 48 -1.15 -14.54 -8.37
CA ASP A 48 -2.28 -14.76 -7.44
C ASP A 48 -2.59 -13.50 -6.60
N CYS A 49 -2.76 -12.36 -7.27
CA CYS A 49 -2.99 -11.05 -6.67
C CYS A 49 -3.91 -10.21 -7.57
N LEU A 50 -4.88 -9.50 -6.98
CA LEU A 50 -5.65 -8.49 -7.71
C LEU A 50 -4.69 -7.44 -8.32
N SER A 51 -4.79 -7.25 -9.63
CA SER A 51 -4.06 -6.18 -10.33
C SER A 51 -4.99 -5.00 -10.63
N LEU A 52 -4.52 -3.78 -10.34
CA LEU A 52 -5.26 -2.54 -10.56
C LEU A 52 -4.41 -1.51 -11.30
N PHE A 53 -5.02 -0.86 -12.29
CA PHE A 53 -4.35 0.13 -13.13
C PHE A 53 -5.24 1.36 -13.34
N LEU A 54 -4.60 2.51 -13.55
CA LEU A 54 -5.22 3.70 -14.09
C LEU A 54 -4.79 3.82 -15.55
N GLU A 55 -5.76 3.79 -16.47
CA GLU A 55 -5.47 3.84 -17.90
C GLU A 55 -6.11 5.07 -18.55
N VAL A 56 -5.44 5.58 -19.58
CA VAL A 56 -5.98 6.60 -20.48
C VAL A 56 -6.76 5.89 -21.57
N VAL A 57 -8.05 6.20 -21.70
CA VAL A 57 -8.96 5.50 -22.62
C VAL A 57 -8.52 5.66 -24.07
N ASP A 58 -8.25 6.90 -24.49
CA ASP A 58 -7.98 7.23 -25.89
C ASP A 58 -6.48 7.32 -26.19
N PHE A 59 -5.64 6.51 -25.52
CA PHE A 59 -4.18 6.63 -25.60
C PHE A 59 -3.64 6.55 -27.03
N ASN A 60 -4.27 5.77 -27.90
CA ASN A 60 -3.89 5.60 -29.32
C ASN A 60 -4.09 6.88 -30.16
N SER A 61 -4.96 7.79 -29.71
CA SER A 61 -5.24 9.06 -30.39
C SER A 61 -4.29 10.19 -29.96
N LEU A 62 -3.43 9.93 -28.97
CA LEU A 62 -2.53 10.94 -28.42
C LEU A 62 -1.34 11.16 -29.37
N PRO A 63 -0.84 12.41 -29.46
CA PRO A 63 0.30 12.72 -30.31
C PRO A 63 1.56 12.00 -29.83
N THR A 64 2.43 11.63 -30.77
CA THR A 64 3.73 11.02 -30.48
C THR A 64 4.52 11.88 -29.49
N GLY A 65 5.05 11.26 -28.43
CA GLY A 65 5.80 11.95 -27.38
C GLY A 65 4.96 12.57 -26.27
N TRP A 66 3.64 12.35 -26.26
CA TRP A 66 2.77 12.77 -25.18
C TRP A 66 3.19 12.18 -23.82
N LYS A 67 3.21 13.02 -22.79
CA LYS A 67 3.58 12.65 -21.42
C LYS A 67 2.73 13.42 -20.41
N ARG A 68 2.40 12.76 -19.29
CA ARG A 68 1.77 13.38 -18.12
C ARG A 68 2.44 12.90 -16.85
N ASN A 69 2.60 13.83 -15.91
CA ASN A 69 2.98 13.52 -14.54
C ASN A 69 1.70 13.38 -13.72
N VAL A 70 1.47 12.19 -13.18
CA VAL A 70 0.28 11.87 -12.39
C VAL A 70 0.71 11.28 -11.06
N LYS A 71 0.09 11.73 -9.97
CA LYS A 71 0.20 11.09 -8.65
C LYS A 71 -1.08 10.29 -8.42
N VAL A 72 -0.95 8.97 -8.29
CA VAL A 72 -2.08 8.06 -8.10
C VAL A 72 -1.99 7.40 -6.72
N GLY A 73 -3.12 7.32 -6.03
CA GLY A 73 -3.29 6.49 -4.84
C GLY A 73 -4.46 5.54 -5.06
N LEU A 74 -4.23 4.24 -4.87
CA LEU A 74 -5.26 3.20 -4.96
C LEU A 74 -5.43 2.58 -3.57
N THR A 75 -6.68 2.38 -3.15
CA THR A 75 -7.01 1.87 -1.82
C THR A 75 -8.16 0.88 -1.91
N ILE A 76 -7.95 -0.33 -1.41
CA ILE A 76 -9.03 -1.30 -1.19
C ILE A 76 -9.68 -1.00 0.15
N VAL A 77 -10.97 -0.66 0.12
CA VAL A 77 -11.73 -0.36 1.33
C VAL A 77 -12.29 -1.66 1.91
N ARG A 78 -11.94 -1.96 3.16
CA ARG A 78 -12.56 -3.06 3.91
C ARG A 78 -14.00 -2.67 4.27
N GLN A 79 -14.98 -3.36 3.71
CA GLN A 79 -16.40 -3.00 3.88
C GLN A 79 -16.99 -3.43 5.24
N HIS A 80 -16.40 -4.41 5.90
CA HIS A 80 -16.94 -4.98 7.14
C HIS A 80 -16.11 -4.61 8.38
N GLN A 81 -15.78 -3.33 8.51
CA GLN A 81 -15.13 -2.81 9.71
C GLN A 81 -16.20 -2.14 10.59
N SER A 82 -16.67 -2.86 11.61
CA SER A 82 -17.70 -2.38 12.54
C SER A 82 -17.18 -1.40 13.59
N CYS A 83 -15.85 -1.34 13.78
CA CYS A 83 -15.22 -0.43 14.73
C CYS A 83 -13.89 0.11 14.19
N TRP A 84 -13.65 1.39 14.48
CA TRP A 84 -12.40 2.09 14.24
C TRP A 84 -11.82 2.50 15.59
N GLY A 85 -10.53 2.29 15.79
CA GLY A 85 -9.88 2.61 17.05
C GLY A 85 -8.48 2.02 17.16
N TYR A 86 -7.90 2.17 18.35
CA TYR A 86 -6.57 1.69 18.67
C TYR A 86 -6.67 0.54 19.69
N PRO A 87 -6.21 -0.68 19.35
CA PRO A 87 -6.26 -1.82 20.27
C PRO A 87 -5.46 -1.60 21.57
N SER A 88 -4.49 -0.68 21.53
CA SER A 88 -3.73 -0.24 22.69
C SER A 88 -3.47 1.26 22.53
N MET A 89 -4.25 2.09 23.24
CA MET A 89 -4.16 3.55 23.14
C MET A 89 -3.29 4.13 24.26
N ILE A 90 -3.60 3.80 25.52
CA ILE A 90 -2.88 4.24 26.72
C ILE A 90 -2.76 3.04 27.66
N PRO A 91 -1.59 2.77 28.27
CA PRO A 91 -1.46 1.74 29.28
C PRO A 91 -2.39 1.98 30.47
N LEU A 92 -3.04 0.92 30.96
CA LEU A 92 -3.95 1.04 32.11
C LEU A 92 -3.23 1.55 33.36
N ALA A 93 -1.96 1.17 33.56
CA ALA A 93 -1.16 1.68 34.68
C ALA A 93 -1.05 3.21 34.67
N THR A 94 -0.96 3.82 33.49
CA THR A 94 -0.92 5.28 33.31
C THR A 94 -2.28 5.91 33.60
N LEU A 95 -3.39 5.29 33.18
CA LEU A 95 -4.73 5.81 33.48
C LEU A 95 -5.06 5.75 34.97
N HIS A 96 -4.49 4.78 35.69
CA HIS A 96 -4.70 4.60 37.13
C HIS A 96 -3.73 5.39 38.02
N ASP A 97 -2.68 6.00 37.45
CA ASP A 97 -1.76 6.83 38.23
C ASP A 97 -2.43 8.15 38.59
N THR A 98 -2.62 8.39 39.89
CA THR A 98 -3.27 9.60 40.41
C THR A 98 -2.48 10.87 40.13
N ASN A 99 -1.18 10.76 39.82
CA ASN A 99 -0.34 11.91 39.48
C ASN A 99 -0.54 12.38 38.03
N GLU A 100 -1.06 11.52 37.15
CA GLU A 100 -1.27 11.82 35.73
C GLU A 100 -2.60 12.57 35.48
N GLY A 101 -3.52 12.53 36.44
CA GLY A 101 -4.75 13.35 36.41
C GLY A 101 -5.83 12.90 35.41
N PHE A 102 -5.70 11.70 34.82
CA PHE A 102 -6.72 11.16 33.90
C PHE A 102 -8.03 10.76 34.58
N LEU A 103 -7.98 10.39 35.87
CA LEU A 103 -9.14 10.04 36.68
C LEU A 103 -9.43 11.15 37.68
N VAL A 104 -10.63 11.71 37.62
CA VAL A 104 -11.14 12.68 38.60
C VAL A 104 -12.34 12.04 39.28
N ASN A 105 -12.28 11.84 40.61
CA ASN A 105 -13.31 11.13 41.38
C ASN A 105 -13.63 9.70 40.86
N GLY A 106 -12.64 9.03 40.24
CA GLY A 106 -12.81 7.71 39.64
C GLY A 106 -13.48 7.73 38.26
N GLU A 107 -13.78 8.91 37.72
CA GLU A 107 -14.37 9.07 36.40
C GLU A 107 -13.29 9.37 35.36
N LEU A 108 -13.36 8.68 34.22
CA LEU A 108 -12.52 8.92 33.03
C LEU A 108 -13.38 9.57 31.95
N MET A 109 -13.00 10.76 31.50
CA MET A 109 -13.68 11.44 30.40
C MET A 109 -13.01 11.11 29.06
N ILE A 110 -13.78 10.62 28.10
CA ILE A 110 -13.32 10.35 26.73
C ILE A 110 -14.11 11.26 25.79
N ALA A 111 -13.40 12.08 25.02
CA ALA A 111 -13.98 12.88 23.95
C ALA A 111 -13.56 12.30 22.59
N ALA A 112 -14.50 12.23 21.65
CA ALA A 112 -14.25 11.79 20.28
C ALA A 112 -14.84 12.80 19.29
N GLU A 113 -14.04 13.22 18.34
CA GLU A 113 -14.46 14.02 17.18
C GLU A 113 -14.52 13.11 15.97
N VAL A 114 -15.59 13.24 15.17
CA VAL A 114 -15.84 12.36 14.02
C VAL A 114 -16.16 13.21 12.80
N ASP A 115 -15.23 13.22 11.84
CA ASP A 115 -15.40 13.87 10.54
C ASP A 115 -15.73 12.85 9.46
N ILE A 116 -16.90 13.00 8.83
CA ILE A 116 -17.30 12.16 7.68
C ILE A 116 -16.75 12.79 6.40
N LEU A 117 -15.61 12.30 5.94
CA LEU A 117 -14.98 12.80 4.71
C LEU A 117 -15.67 12.32 3.43
N GLN A 118 -16.25 11.12 3.44
CA GLN A 118 -16.96 10.55 2.28
C GLN A 118 -17.87 9.38 2.69
N VAL A 119 -19.08 9.32 2.12
CA VAL A 119 -19.94 8.13 2.16
C VAL A 119 -19.68 7.31 0.89
N ILE A 120 -19.21 6.07 1.06
CA ILE A 120 -18.93 5.15 -0.05
C ILE A 120 -20.00 4.05 -0.06
N GLY A 121 -20.79 4.00 -1.14
CA GLY A 121 -21.79 2.96 -1.38
C GLY A 121 -23.11 3.19 -0.63
N THR A 122 -24.09 3.80 -1.31
CA THR A 122 -25.50 3.64 -0.97
C THR A 122 -26.05 2.48 -1.79
N SER A 123 -26.10 1.29 -1.20
CA SER A 123 -26.93 0.23 -1.74
C SER A 123 -28.30 0.32 -1.07
N MET A 124 -29.18 1.13 -1.65
CA MET A 124 -30.61 0.86 -1.63
C MET A 124 -31.10 1.07 -3.05
N GLU A 125 -31.54 -0.02 -3.70
CA GLU A 125 -32.40 0.12 -4.88
C GLU A 125 -33.74 0.67 -4.41
N SER A 126 -34.06 1.89 -4.80
CA SER A 126 -35.41 2.35 -5.08
C SER A 126 -35.34 3.57 -6.00
N GLU A 127 -36.34 3.68 -6.86
CA GLU A 127 -36.36 4.37 -8.16
C GLU A 127 -36.34 5.91 -8.10
N GLU A 128 -35.87 6.48 -9.22
CA GLU A 128 -36.05 7.83 -9.79
C GLU A 128 -36.13 9.08 -8.87
N THR A 129 -35.23 10.05 -9.08
CA THR A 129 -35.49 11.26 -9.90
C THR A 129 -34.35 12.30 -9.83
N ASP A 130 -34.12 12.95 -10.98
CA ASP A 130 -33.46 14.25 -11.23
C ASP A 130 -31.90 14.33 -11.36
N PRO A 131 -31.36 14.49 -12.58
CA PRO A 131 -29.92 14.61 -12.84
C PRO A 131 -29.33 16.03 -12.63
N SER A 132 -30.04 16.97 -12.01
CA SER A 132 -29.56 18.36 -11.87
C SER A 132 -29.16 18.79 -10.46
N LYS A 133 -28.15 18.15 -9.84
CA LYS A 133 -27.40 18.77 -8.74
C LYS A 133 -25.89 18.61 -8.93
N LYS A 134 -25.30 19.61 -9.58
CA LYS A 134 -23.85 19.86 -9.62
C LYS A 134 -23.31 19.93 -8.19
N LEU A 135 -22.49 18.96 -7.78
CA LEU A 135 -21.70 19.10 -6.57
C LEU A 135 -20.31 19.62 -6.93
N LYS A 136 -20.06 20.87 -6.56
CA LYS A 136 -18.75 21.53 -6.58
C LYS A 136 -17.93 20.91 -5.44
N VAL A 137 -16.91 20.12 -5.77
CA VAL A 137 -15.97 19.62 -4.77
C VAL A 137 -14.73 20.50 -4.81
N GLU A 138 -14.62 21.38 -3.82
CA GLU A 138 -13.38 22.10 -3.51
C GLU A 138 -12.45 21.23 -2.65
N HIS A 139 -11.17 21.53 -2.78
CA HIS A 139 -10.06 20.87 -2.11
C HIS A 139 -10.20 20.85 -0.59
N VAL A 140 -10.10 19.66 0.00
CA VAL A 140 -9.60 19.49 1.37
C VAL A 140 -8.53 18.41 1.35
N SER A 141 -7.30 18.84 1.57
CA SER A 141 -6.18 17.97 1.90
C SER A 141 -6.29 17.62 3.38
N SER A 142 -6.71 16.40 3.70
CA SER A 142 -6.53 15.83 5.04
C SER A 142 -5.85 14.47 4.89
N ASN A 143 -4.60 14.42 5.32
CA ASN A 143 -3.81 13.20 5.41
C ASN A 143 -4.44 12.30 6.48
N GLN A 144 -5.07 11.21 6.08
CA GLN A 144 -5.26 10.05 6.94
C GLN A 144 -4.84 8.81 6.16
N ASP A 145 -3.70 8.28 6.60
CA ASP A 145 -3.03 7.13 6.04
C ASP A 145 -3.80 5.85 6.41
N ASN A 146 -4.69 5.42 5.52
CA ASN A 146 -5.31 4.09 5.56
C ASN A 146 -4.46 3.04 4.82
N SER A 147 -3.12 3.18 4.85
CA SER A 147 -2.14 2.17 4.47
C SER A 147 -2.31 0.89 5.31
N VAL A 148 -3.31 0.09 4.98
CA VAL A 148 -3.42 -1.29 5.47
C VAL A 148 -2.81 -2.25 4.45
N ASP A 149 -2.96 -1.97 3.15
CA ASP A 149 -2.36 -2.81 2.09
C ASP A 149 -0.86 -2.57 1.91
N PHE A 150 -0.43 -1.31 1.94
CA PHE A 150 1.00 -0.98 1.82
C PHE A 150 1.75 -1.36 3.11
N ARG A 151 1.16 -1.16 4.30
CA ARG A 151 1.74 -1.59 5.59
C ARG A 151 1.77 -3.11 5.74
N ALA A 152 0.74 -3.85 5.32
CA ALA A 152 0.76 -5.32 5.36
C ALA A 152 1.78 -5.88 4.38
N LYS A 153 1.87 -5.34 3.15
CA LYS A 153 2.94 -5.71 2.20
C LYS A 153 4.33 -5.35 2.72
N ILE A 154 4.52 -4.19 3.34
CA ILE A 154 5.77 -3.83 4.04
C ILE A 154 6.04 -4.80 5.20
N GLN A 155 5.03 -5.22 5.95
CA GLN A 155 5.21 -6.17 7.06
C GLN A 155 5.56 -7.58 6.58
N HIS A 156 4.91 -8.09 5.55
CA HIS A 156 5.23 -9.40 4.96
C HIS A 156 6.59 -9.38 4.27
N LEU A 157 6.93 -8.31 3.55
CA LEU A 157 8.27 -8.09 2.99
C LEU A 157 9.30 -8.01 4.13
N LYS A 158 8.98 -7.33 5.24
CA LYS A 158 9.84 -7.28 6.42
C LYS A 158 10.03 -8.66 7.06
N THR A 159 9.00 -9.50 7.17
CA THR A 159 9.14 -10.88 7.67
C THR A 159 9.93 -11.78 6.72
N GLY A 160 9.66 -11.69 5.41
CA GLY A 160 10.41 -12.43 4.38
C GLY A 160 11.89 -12.01 4.34
N CYS A 161 12.15 -10.70 4.29
CA CYS A 161 13.49 -10.14 4.37
C CYS A 161 14.17 -10.46 5.70
N MET A 162 13.47 -10.48 6.84
CA MET A 162 14.06 -10.91 8.13
C MET A 162 14.49 -12.38 8.10
N ASN A 163 13.73 -13.27 7.46
CA ASN A 163 14.12 -14.67 7.32
C ASN A 163 15.33 -14.82 6.40
N VAL A 164 15.34 -14.13 5.25
CA VAL A 164 16.51 -14.14 4.35
C VAL A 164 17.72 -13.48 5.03
N LEU A 165 17.53 -12.42 5.80
CA LEU A 165 18.58 -11.75 6.57
C LEU A 165 19.16 -12.68 7.64
N LEU A 166 18.30 -13.44 8.33
CA LEU A 166 18.71 -14.43 9.31
C LEU A 166 19.48 -15.57 8.64
N SER A 167 19.02 -16.06 7.48
CA SER A 167 19.72 -17.08 6.69
C SER A 167 21.08 -16.60 6.17
N LEU A 168 21.17 -15.36 5.66
CA LEU A 168 22.43 -14.76 5.22
C LEU A 168 23.37 -14.52 6.41
N THR A 169 22.85 -14.03 7.54
CA THR A 169 23.66 -13.81 8.74
C THR A 169 24.18 -15.13 9.28
N HIS A 170 23.37 -16.18 9.26
CA HIS A 170 23.76 -17.53 9.64
C HIS A 170 24.83 -18.09 8.68
N MET A 171 24.63 -17.96 7.37
CA MET A 171 25.58 -18.38 6.33
C MET A 171 26.92 -17.62 6.45
N LEU A 172 26.91 -16.30 6.63
CA LEU A 172 28.11 -15.47 6.77
C LEU A 172 28.79 -15.61 8.14
N CYS A 173 28.18 -16.32 9.08
CA CYS A 173 28.79 -16.72 10.36
C CYS A 173 29.41 -18.13 10.30
N GLN A 174 29.19 -18.89 9.23
CA GLN A 174 29.89 -20.16 8.97
C GLN A 174 31.32 -19.90 8.50
N THR A 175 32.17 -20.93 8.55
CA THR A 175 33.58 -20.78 8.18
C THR A 175 33.72 -20.60 6.66
N PRO A 176 34.64 -19.72 6.17
CA PRO A 176 34.81 -19.47 4.73
C PRO A 176 35.09 -20.72 3.87
N GLN A 177 35.61 -21.78 4.49
CA GLN A 177 35.91 -23.07 3.89
C GLN A 177 34.67 -23.93 3.61
N GLU A 178 33.56 -23.71 4.31
CA GLU A 178 32.31 -24.48 4.17
C GLU A 178 31.33 -23.87 3.15
N LEU A 179 31.52 -22.60 2.79
CA LEU A 179 30.68 -21.92 1.80
C LEU A 179 31.08 -22.35 0.39
N SER A 180 30.14 -22.68 -0.49
CA SER A 180 30.45 -22.93 -1.91
C SER A 180 30.58 -21.62 -2.70
N ILE A 181 31.01 -21.69 -3.96
CA ILE A 181 30.99 -20.51 -4.86
C ILE A 181 29.54 -20.16 -5.23
N ASP A 182 28.67 -21.17 -5.36
CA ASP A 182 27.27 -21.00 -5.68
C ASP A 182 26.51 -20.32 -4.52
N ASP A 183 26.83 -20.65 -3.27
CA ASP A 183 26.27 -20.00 -2.08
C ASP A 183 26.60 -18.52 -2.01
N LEU A 184 27.81 -18.14 -2.46
CA LEU A 184 28.21 -16.73 -2.54
C LEU A 184 27.41 -15.99 -3.62
N GLY A 185 27.12 -16.62 -4.75
CA GLY A 185 26.30 -16.04 -5.81
C GLY A 185 24.82 -15.90 -5.41
N GLU A 186 24.28 -16.86 -4.67
CA GLU A 186 22.93 -16.74 -4.09
C GLU A 186 22.85 -15.66 -3.01
N ALA A 187 23.91 -15.49 -2.21
CA ALA A 187 24.01 -14.43 -1.23
C ALA A 187 24.01 -13.03 -1.88
N GLU A 188 24.69 -12.84 -3.02
CA GLU A 188 24.67 -11.58 -3.77
C GLU A 188 23.27 -11.25 -4.30
N LYS A 189 22.58 -12.23 -4.90
CA LYS A 189 21.22 -12.04 -5.42
C LYS A 189 20.24 -11.68 -4.30
N ALA A 190 20.38 -12.32 -3.14
CA ALA A 190 19.57 -12.03 -1.96
C ALA A 190 19.82 -10.61 -1.41
N LEU A 191 21.07 -10.13 -1.42
CA LEU A 191 21.40 -8.76 -1.01
C LEU A 191 20.85 -7.71 -1.98
N ALA A 192 20.94 -7.96 -3.29
CA ALA A 192 20.35 -7.07 -4.30
C ALA A 192 18.83 -6.92 -4.10
N TYR A 193 18.13 -8.03 -3.87
CA TYR A 193 16.69 -8.03 -3.58
C TYR A 193 16.35 -7.25 -2.29
N MET A 194 17.17 -7.36 -1.25
CA MET A 194 16.98 -6.59 0.01
C MET A 194 17.18 -5.09 -0.18
N LYS A 195 18.17 -4.69 -0.99
CA LYS A 195 18.45 -3.28 -1.30
C LYS A 195 17.31 -2.65 -2.11
N ASP A 196 16.80 -3.36 -3.10
CA ASP A 196 15.63 -2.96 -3.89
C ASP A 196 14.34 -2.86 -3.04
N SER A 197 14.30 -3.62 -1.95
CA SER A 197 13.23 -3.58 -0.94
C SER A 197 13.37 -2.43 0.08
N GLY A 198 14.41 -1.61 -0.03
CA GLY A 198 14.64 -0.44 0.82
C GLY A 198 15.29 -0.72 2.18
N LEU A 199 15.94 -1.88 2.36
CA LEU A 199 16.71 -2.21 3.56
C LEU A 199 18.17 -1.77 3.41
N GLU A 200 18.70 -1.15 4.46
CA GLU A 200 20.10 -0.76 4.54
C GLU A 200 20.98 -1.98 4.89
N VAL A 201 21.56 -2.62 3.87
CA VAL A 201 22.34 -3.86 3.97
C VAL A 201 23.82 -3.70 3.60
N ASP A 202 24.32 -2.46 3.52
CA ASP A 202 25.70 -2.15 3.10
C ASP A 202 26.76 -2.83 4.01
N TRP A 203 26.44 -3.06 5.28
CA TRP A 203 27.33 -3.79 6.21
C TRP A 203 27.45 -5.28 5.88
N LEU A 204 26.41 -5.89 5.28
CA LEU A 204 26.44 -7.29 4.82
C LEU A 204 27.15 -7.43 3.48
N GLU A 205 26.95 -6.47 2.56
CA GLU A 205 27.69 -6.40 1.29
C GLU A 205 29.20 -6.36 1.58
N LYS A 206 29.63 -5.48 2.48
CA LYS A 206 31.03 -5.39 2.90
C LYS A 206 31.56 -6.70 3.50
N LYS A 207 30.77 -7.35 4.37
CA LYS A 207 31.16 -8.61 5.03
C LYS A 207 31.27 -9.76 4.02
N LEU A 208 30.39 -9.81 3.01
CA LEU A 208 30.45 -10.79 1.93
C LEU A 208 31.71 -10.62 1.07
N GLU A 209 32.10 -9.38 0.75
CA GLU A 209 33.36 -9.09 0.06
C GLU A 209 34.60 -9.50 0.86
N GLU A 210 34.61 -9.27 2.17
CA GLU A 210 35.69 -9.73 3.05
C GLU A 210 35.84 -11.27 3.05
N ILE A 211 34.74 -12.02 2.96
CA ILE A 211 34.76 -13.49 2.88
C ILE A 211 35.26 -13.95 1.51
N LYS A 212 34.82 -13.32 0.41
CA LYS A 212 35.33 -13.62 -0.93
C LYS A 212 36.83 -13.40 -1.04
N GLU A 213 37.34 -12.30 -0.49
CA GLU A 213 38.77 -12.00 -0.49
C GLU A 213 39.59 -12.96 0.37
N LYS A 214 39.03 -13.44 1.50
CA LYS A 214 39.65 -14.51 2.31
C LYS A 214 39.70 -15.84 1.54
N LYS A 215 38.68 -16.14 0.74
CA LYS A 215 38.61 -17.36 -0.07
C LYS A 215 39.56 -17.35 -1.27
N LYS A 216 39.90 -16.18 -1.82
CA LYS A 216 40.90 -16.03 -2.90
C LYS A 216 42.35 -16.12 -2.41
N LYS A 217 42.59 -15.95 -1.10
CA LYS A 217 43.92 -15.98 -0.47
C LYS A 217 44.29 -17.33 0.16
N ASN A 218 43.33 -18.26 0.25
CA ASN A 218 43.54 -19.67 0.57
C ASN A 218 43.61 -20.49 -0.72
#